data_AF-A0A812HDX3-F1
#
_entry.id   AF-A0A812HDX3-F1
#
_cell.length_a   1.000
_cell.length_b   1.000
_cell.length_c   1.000
_cell.angle_alpha   90.00
_cell.angle_beta   90.00
_cell.angle_gamma   90.00
#
_symmetry.space_group_name_H-M   'P 1'
#
loop_
_entity.id
_entity.type
_entity.pdbx_description
1 polymer ?
#
loop_
_entity_poly.entity_id
_entity_poly.type
_entity_poly.pdbx_seq_one_letter_code
_entity_poly.pdbx_strand_id
1 'polypeptide(L)'
;MAKAMAGDAAFAAGILKDCFGRGGDFTVMVEQPQAGDSCGSAVKRVEFRVWSLLLTRWSAVFDTMINSERFVEGQASQVVITDFSSEAVEIFLRFLYSGIVEAPVDTLVEVCSMADKYQVTRLHELCTEAFEKGLNPENACQLFSCADRFQLADLRRMALEKIWINAKVALKECPSIHPELLEEILAPGLICISDPDLRVILQRWCGGRKRKAGEEATFSGPSLQPIIDRHLERMTDAAARMSAAFAVEEDAELTQVLSYYSVDVFQDMLNSDPLPVLGYCLNVFLDRKCADWFCERNPGPLEEYAGNQKPLSLNQGSISWMLPHDSVYLMGLSFALDMPGNVRYKVCCSEDGASWHLAAESRRSKIQANTALCLNRPPHLVKWFKLEVLEGDFHNSLRVRGSLSTLVQQPAPNFKLMACMPDDSFKEVELAGYRGKKYVVLYTYPADFTFVCASELVAFSKLQKEFDDRGVEVLGLSIDTEHVHKAWKNTPQDKGGIGPISHPLLADVKKEVSDAYGCLLDNGLALRAVYIIDKDGVVRSEMKNDLPLGRNVEEVLRILDALQFHEKSVKDGNPMVCPAMWKKGAKAMKPTTEGVAEYFKGK
;
A
#
# COMPACT_ATOMS: atom_id res chain seq x y z
N MET A 1 1.09 46.10 -1.41
CA MET A 1 -0.18 46.02 -2.17
C MET A 1 -1.03 44.78 -1.87
N ALA A 2 -0.67 43.91 -0.91
CA ALA A 2 -1.41 42.70 -0.57
C ALA A 2 -2.40 42.83 0.62
N LYS A 3 -2.71 44.06 1.08
CA LYS A 3 -3.62 44.31 2.21
C LYS A 3 -4.90 45.07 1.84
N ALA A 4 -5.18 45.22 0.54
CA ALA A 4 -6.29 46.04 0.04
C ALA A 4 -7.40 45.28 -0.70
N MET A 5 -7.39 43.94 -0.73
CA MET A 5 -8.34 43.15 -1.55
C MET A 5 -9.12 42.10 -0.76
N ALA A 6 -9.56 42.44 0.46
CA ALA A 6 -10.55 41.65 1.21
C ALA A 6 -11.98 42.19 1.05
N GLY A 7 -12.18 43.20 0.20
CA GLY A 7 -13.49 43.72 -0.17
C GLY A 7 -13.77 43.43 -1.64
N ASP A 8 -14.95 42.86 -1.87
CA ASP A 8 -15.65 42.72 -3.16
C ASP A 8 -15.34 41.52 -4.07
N ALA A 9 -15.99 40.39 -3.76
CA ALA A 9 -16.40 39.42 -4.78
C ALA A 9 -17.25 40.05 -5.91
N ALA A 10 -17.94 41.16 -5.63
CA ALA A 10 -18.69 41.95 -6.62
C ALA A 10 -17.79 42.77 -7.57
N PHE A 11 -16.59 43.16 -7.13
CA PHE A 11 -15.62 43.98 -7.89
C PHE A 11 -14.82 43.10 -8.84
N ALA A 12 -14.48 41.88 -8.42
CA ALA A 12 -13.89 40.87 -9.31
C ALA A 12 -14.85 40.50 -10.46
N ALA A 13 -16.15 40.29 -10.18
CA ALA A 13 -17.15 39.96 -11.19
C ALA A 13 -17.39 41.08 -12.23
N GLY A 14 -17.24 42.35 -11.83
CA GLY A 14 -17.35 43.51 -12.72
C GLY A 14 -16.17 43.65 -13.69
N ILE A 15 -14.93 43.49 -13.20
CA ILE A 15 -13.71 43.53 -14.04
C ILE A 15 -13.68 42.37 -15.05
N LEU A 16 -14.22 41.22 -14.68
CA LEU A 16 -14.22 40.00 -15.51
C LEU A 16 -15.04 40.13 -16.81
N LYS A 17 -16.12 40.90 -16.81
CA LYS A 17 -16.94 41.15 -18.01
C LYS A 17 -16.41 42.28 -18.89
N ASP A 18 -15.57 43.15 -18.32
CA ASP A 18 -14.99 44.31 -19.00
C ASP A 18 -13.60 44.03 -19.58
N CYS A 19 -12.82 43.09 -19.01
CA CYS A 19 -11.50 42.71 -19.52
C CYS A 19 -11.53 41.68 -20.64
N PHE A 20 -12.43 40.68 -20.59
CA PHE A 20 -12.56 39.68 -21.66
C PHE A 20 -13.49 40.20 -22.77
N GLY A 21 -12.91 40.49 -23.95
CA GLY A 21 -13.66 40.78 -25.18
C GLY A 21 -13.70 42.24 -25.65
N ARG A 22 -13.05 43.19 -24.94
CA ARG A 22 -12.99 44.61 -25.36
C ARG A 22 -11.60 45.13 -25.76
N GLY A 23 -10.56 44.31 -25.66
CA GLY A 23 -9.18 44.66 -26.02
C GLY A 23 -8.18 43.59 -25.59
N GLY A 24 -6.95 43.64 -26.13
CA GLY A 24 -5.87 42.68 -25.89
C GLY A 24 -4.94 42.62 -27.11
N ASP A 25 -3.64 42.52 -26.88
CA ASP A 25 -2.60 42.43 -27.91
C ASP A 25 -2.18 40.98 -28.21
N PHE A 26 -2.74 40.00 -27.50
CA PHE A 26 -2.45 38.58 -27.67
C PHE A 26 -3.73 37.72 -27.61
N THR A 27 -3.77 36.63 -28.38
CA THR A 27 -4.95 35.75 -28.48
C THR A 27 -4.64 34.34 -27.98
N VAL A 28 -5.40 33.85 -26.99
CA VAL A 28 -5.36 32.46 -26.53
C VAL A 28 -6.53 31.72 -27.17
N MET A 29 -6.24 30.79 -28.06
CA MET A 29 -7.22 29.96 -28.75
C MET A 29 -7.26 28.57 -28.12
N VAL A 30 -8.45 28.08 -27.79
CA VAL A 30 -8.64 26.72 -27.27
C VAL A 30 -9.34 25.89 -28.33
N GLU A 31 -8.71 24.78 -28.71
CA GLU A 31 -9.25 23.83 -29.69
C GLU A 31 -9.71 22.56 -28.98
N GLN A 32 -11.02 22.30 -28.99
CA GLN A 32 -11.60 21.09 -28.41
C GLN A 32 -12.27 20.23 -29.50
N PRO A 33 -12.12 18.90 -29.49
CA PRO A 33 -12.88 18.02 -30.36
C PRO A 33 -14.37 18.07 -30.00
N GLN A 34 -15.24 18.33 -30.98
CA GLN A 34 -16.69 18.33 -30.77
C GLN A 34 -17.22 16.90 -30.73
N ALA A 35 -17.85 16.49 -29.62
CA ALA A 35 -18.47 15.17 -29.50
C ALA A 35 -19.75 15.13 -30.35
N GLY A 36 -19.79 14.30 -31.41
CA GLY A 36 -21.04 14.10 -32.16
C GLY A 36 -20.98 13.38 -33.52
N ASP A 37 -19.95 13.54 -34.35
CA ASP A 37 -20.01 13.02 -35.73
C ASP A 37 -18.86 12.07 -36.08
N SER A 38 -19.24 10.85 -36.47
CA SER A 38 -18.34 9.76 -36.91
C SER A 38 -17.73 9.98 -38.31
N CYS A 39 -17.67 11.23 -38.78
CA CYS A 39 -17.03 11.57 -40.05
C CYS A 39 -16.51 13.03 -40.03
N GLY A 40 -15.25 13.22 -39.64
CA GLY A 40 -14.43 14.38 -40.03
C GLY A 40 -14.72 15.75 -39.39
N SER A 41 -13.96 16.06 -38.33
CA SER A 41 -13.40 17.39 -38.00
C SER A 41 -14.34 18.61 -37.85
N ALA A 42 -15.20 18.62 -36.84
CA ALA A 42 -15.68 19.88 -36.24
C ALA A 42 -14.91 20.13 -34.92
N VAL A 43 -14.06 21.16 -34.90
CA VAL A 43 -13.31 21.59 -33.71
C VAL A 43 -14.02 22.79 -33.12
N LYS A 44 -14.45 22.69 -31.86
CA LYS A 44 -14.99 23.83 -31.12
C LYS A 44 -13.81 24.74 -30.77
N ARG A 45 -13.77 25.93 -31.36
CA ARG A 45 -12.78 26.97 -31.10
C ARG A 45 -13.35 28.01 -30.16
N VAL A 46 -12.65 28.25 -29.04
CA VAL A 46 -12.97 29.33 -28.11
C VAL A 46 -11.78 30.29 -28.06
N GLU A 47 -12.05 31.57 -28.28
CA GLU A 47 -11.02 32.61 -28.37
C GLU A 47 -11.08 33.54 -27.14
N PHE A 48 -9.93 33.76 -26.52
CA PHE A 48 -9.76 34.71 -25.42
C PHE A 48 -8.74 35.77 -25.82
N ARG A 49 -9.17 37.04 -25.87
CA ARG A 49 -8.26 38.18 -26.03
C ARG A 49 -7.71 38.62 -24.69
N VAL A 50 -6.39 38.70 -24.59
CA VAL A 50 -5.65 38.97 -23.34
C VAL A 50 -4.48 39.93 -23.58
N TRP A 51 -3.91 40.45 -22.49
CA TRP A 51 -2.74 41.33 -22.52
C TRP A 51 -1.47 40.52 -22.30
N SER A 52 -0.57 40.55 -23.29
CA SER A 52 0.71 39.86 -23.29
C SER A 52 1.52 40.14 -22.00
N LEU A 53 1.56 41.40 -21.58
CA LEU A 53 2.27 41.85 -20.38
C LEU A 53 1.82 41.14 -19.09
N LEU A 54 0.54 40.78 -18.98
CA LEU A 54 0.04 40.03 -17.83
C LEU A 54 0.49 38.57 -17.91
N LEU A 55 0.41 37.95 -19.09
CA LEU A 55 0.89 36.58 -19.28
C LEU A 55 2.38 36.46 -18.94
N THR A 56 3.22 37.36 -19.47
CA THR A 56 4.67 37.33 -19.24
C THR A 56 5.06 37.61 -17.79
N ARG A 57 4.26 38.42 -17.07
CA ARG A 57 4.54 38.75 -15.66
C ARG A 57 4.35 37.55 -14.73
N TRP A 58 3.37 36.71 -15.01
CA TRP A 58 3.00 35.57 -14.16
C TRP A 58 3.65 34.25 -14.60
N SER A 59 4.16 34.17 -15.82
CA SER A 59 4.74 32.95 -16.40
C SER A 59 5.99 33.24 -17.21
N ALA A 60 7.11 32.64 -16.81
CA ALA A 60 8.35 32.67 -17.57
C ALA A 60 8.22 31.96 -18.93
N VAL A 61 7.30 30.98 -19.02
CA VAL A 61 7.00 30.26 -20.26
C VAL A 61 6.33 31.19 -21.27
N PHE A 62 5.30 31.94 -20.86
CA PHE A 62 4.68 32.94 -21.74
C PHE A 62 5.64 34.10 -22.07
N ASP A 63 6.49 34.53 -21.12
CA ASP A 63 7.52 35.54 -21.41
C ASP A 63 8.46 35.10 -22.54
N THR A 64 8.95 33.86 -22.44
CA THR A 64 9.83 33.28 -23.46
C THR A 64 9.10 33.12 -24.80
N MET A 65 7.86 32.61 -24.77
CA MET A 65 7.05 32.35 -25.96
C MET A 65 6.67 33.62 -26.73
N ILE A 66 6.39 34.72 -26.02
CA ILE A 66 5.92 35.97 -26.61
C ILE A 66 7.10 36.85 -27.05
N ASN A 67 8.15 36.96 -26.22
CA ASN A 67 9.24 37.93 -26.43
C ASN A 67 10.44 37.36 -27.19
N SER A 68 10.48 36.05 -27.48
CA SER A 68 11.57 35.45 -28.26
C SER A 68 11.21 35.34 -29.74
N GLU A 69 12.14 35.73 -30.62
CA GLU A 69 11.96 35.66 -32.09
C GLU A 69 11.83 34.23 -32.66
N ARG A 70 12.10 33.21 -31.83
CA ARG A 70 12.15 31.80 -32.23
C ARG A 70 10.79 31.09 -32.23
N PHE A 71 9.77 31.70 -31.64
CA PHE A 71 8.45 31.06 -31.47
C PHE A 71 7.42 31.69 -32.41
N VAL A 72 6.59 30.83 -33.01
CA VAL A 72 5.55 31.23 -33.97
C VAL A 72 4.45 32.03 -33.27
N GLU A 73 4.24 31.73 -31.99
CA GLU A 73 3.23 32.32 -31.13
C GLU A 73 3.45 33.82 -30.91
N GLY A 74 4.70 34.23 -30.68
CA GLY A 74 5.08 35.65 -30.58
C GLY A 74 4.93 36.41 -31.89
N GLN A 75 5.27 35.76 -33.03
CA GLN A 75 5.14 36.37 -34.37
C GLN A 75 3.68 36.51 -34.81
N ALA A 76 2.84 35.54 -34.47
CA ALA A 76 1.42 35.52 -34.81
C ALA A 76 0.52 36.19 -33.77
N SER A 77 1.10 36.65 -32.64
CA SER A 77 0.38 37.20 -31.49
C SER A 77 -0.76 36.29 -31.00
N GLN A 78 -0.55 34.98 -31.09
CA GLN A 78 -1.55 33.97 -30.71
C GLN A 78 -0.91 32.68 -30.19
N VAL A 79 -1.59 32.00 -29.28
CA VAL A 79 -1.24 30.65 -28.82
C VAL A 79 -2.44 29.72 -28.95
N VAL A 80 -2.21 28.48 -29.38
CA VAL A 80 -3.25 27.45 -29.50
C VAL A 80 -3.06 26.41 -28.40
N ILE A 81 -4.11 26.20 -27.61
CA ILE A 81 -4.16 25.25 -26.50
C ILE A 81 -5.12 24.12 -26.87
N THR A 82 -4.58 22.91 -26.94
CA THR A 82 -5.33 21.68 -27.29
C THR A 82 -5.54 20.74 -26.10
N ASP A 83 -4.76 20.91 -25.04
CA ASP A 83 -4.63 19.90 -23.97
C ASP A 83 -5.59 20.13 -22.79
N PHE A 84 -6.28 21.28 -22.75
CA PHE A 84 -7.11 21.72 -21.64
C PHE A 84 -8.50 22.15 -22.09
N SER A 85 -9.47 22.07 -21.18
CA SER A 85 -10.81 22.56 -21.48
C SER A 85 -10.85 24.09 -21.60
N SER A 86 -11.80 24.61 -22.41
CA SER A 86 -12.00 26.06 -22.50
C SER A 86 -12.35 26.69 -21.16
N GLU A 87 -13.03 25.93 -20.29
CA GLU A 87 -13.36 26.36 -18.92
C GLU A 87 -12.12 26.47 -18.04
N ALA A 88 -11.24 25.46 -18.05
CA ALA A 88 -9.98 25.50 -17.32
C ALA A 88 -9.07 26.65 -17.79
N VAL A 89 -8.96 26.86 -19.11
CA VAL A 89 -8.20 27.99 -19.68
C VAL A 89 -8.81 29.32 -19.25
N GLU A 90 -10.13 29.45 -19.27
CA GLU A 90 -10.80 30.64 -18.78
C GLU A 90 -10.45 30.91 -17.31
N ILE A 91 -10.60 29.93 -16.42
CA ILE A 91 -10.28 30.08 -14.99
C ILE A 91 -8.80 30.41 -14.76
N PHE A 92 -7.89 29.75 -15.47
CA PHE A 92 -6.47 30.07 -15.45
C PHE A 92 -6.23 31.53 -15.81
N LEU A 93 -6.81 32.01 -16.92
CA LEU A 93 -6.67 33.39 -17.33
C LEU A 93 -7.33 34.35 -16.34
N ARG A 94 -8.49 34.00 -15.78
CA ARG A 94 -9.17 34.80 -14.74
C ARG A 94 -8.26 35.00 -13.52
N PHE A 95 -7.57 33.94 -13.08
CA PHE A 95 -6.62 34.03 -11.98
C PHE A 95 -5.48 35.01 -12.28
N LEU A 96 -4.94 35.07 -13.50
CA LEU A 96 -3.87 36.01 -13.84
C LEU A 96 -4.30 37.48 -13.71
N TYR A 97 -5.60 37.75 -13.83
CA TYR A 97 -6.16 39.10 -13.73
C TYR A 97 -6.67 39.43 -12.32
N SER A 98 -7.23 38.46 -11.60
CA SER A 98 -7.89 38.68 -10.30
C SER A 98 -7.05 38.21 -9.10
N GLY A 99 -6.13 37.26 -9.30
CA GLY A 99 -5.43 36.53 -8.25
C GLY A 99 -6.31 35.56 -7.45
N ILE A 100 -7.56 35.32 -7.89
CA ILE A 100 -8.54 34.47 -7.21
C ILE A 100 -8.84 33.26 -8.09
N VAL A 101 -8.89 32.07 -7.49
CA VAL A 101 -9.27 30.83 -8.15
C VAL A 101 -10.45 30.21 -7.40
N GLU A 102 -11.59 30.09 -8.09
CA GLU A 102 -12.79 29.42 -7.60
C GLU A 102 -13.34 28.58 -8.74
N ALA A 103 -13.31 27.26 -8.58
CA ALA A 103 -13.82 26.34 -9.58
C ALA A 103 -14.19 24.98 -8.94
N PRO A 104 -15.06 24.20 -9.60
CA PRO A 104 -15.26 22.78 -9.28
C PRO A 104 -13.94 22.01 -9.28
N VAL A 105 -13.86 20.98 -8.42
CA VAL A 105 -12.60 20.29 -8.12
C VAL A 105 -12.01 19.59 -9.36
N ASP A 106 -12.85 19.03 -10.22
CA ASP A 106 -12.48 18.44 -11.51
C ASP A 106 -11.80 19.45 -12.44
N THR A 107 -12.36 20.65 -12.55
CA THR A 107 -11.80 21.74 -13.35
C THR A 107 -10.50 22.27 -12.72
N LEU A 108 -10.42 22.31 -11.39
CA LEU A 108 -9.20 22.70 -10.69
C LEU A 108 -8.03 21.75 -11.00
N VAL A 109 -8.26 20.45 -11.24
CA VAL A 109 -7.19 19.52 -11.66
C VAL A 109 -6.58 19.95 -12.98
N GLU A 110 -7.41 20.31 -13.96
CA GLU A 110 -6.93 20.83 -15.25
C GLU A 110 -6.17 22.15 -15.06
N VAL A 111 -6.70 23.06 -14.25
CA VAL A 111 -6.07 24.35 -13.94
C VAL A 111 -4.73 24.17 -13.23
N CYS A 112 -4.62 23.19 -12.33
CA CYS A 112 -3.38 22.85 -11.63
C CYS A 112 -2.31 22.35 -12.61
N SER A 113 -2.69 21.42 -13.49
CA SER A 113 -1.79 20.91 -14.55
C SER A 113 -1.38 22.04 -15.51
N MET A 114 -2.29 22.95 -15.83
CA MET A 114 -2.00 24.14 -16.64
C MET A 114 -1.05 25.11 -15.91
N ALA A 115 -1.23 25.30 -14.60
CA ALA A 115 -0.34 26.10 -13.76
C ALA A 115 1.07 25.51 -13.72
N ASP A 116 1.22 24.19 -13.66
CA ASP A 116 2.52 23.53 -13.77
C ASP A 116 3.14 23.71 -15.16
N LYS A 117 2.39 23.40 -16.23
CA LYS A 117 2.85 23.54 -17.63
C LYS A 117 3.36 24.93 -17.95
N TYR A 118 2.66 25.97 -17.48
CA TYR A 118 3.05 27.37 -17.70
C TYR A 118 3.79 27.99 -16.51
N GLN A 119 4.22 27.19 -15.52
CA GLN A 119 5.04 27.63 -14.38
C GLN A 119 4.44 28.79 -13.56
N VAL A 120 3.14 28.79 -13.35
CA VAL A 120 2.43 29.75 -12.47
C VAL A 120 2.37 29.16 -11.05
N THR A 121 3.48 29.28 -10.32
CA THR A 121 3.69 28.63 -9.00
C THR A 121 2.59 28.92 -7.99
N ARG A 122 2.16 30.19 -7.90
CA ARG A 122 1.14 30.60 -6.93
C ARG A 122 -0.23 29.95 -7.19
N LEU A 123 -0.58 29.75 -8.46
CA LEU A 123 -1.83 29.08 -8.82
C LEU A 123 -1.75 27.59 -8.49
N HIS A 124 -0.62 26.96 -8.79
CA HIS A 124 -0.37 25.57 -8.44
C HIS A 124 -0.53 25.32 -6.93
N GLU A 125 0.11 26.13 -6.07
CA GLU A 125 -0.04 26.05 -4.60
C GLU A 125 -1.51 26.14 -4.16
N LEU A 126 -2.26 27.10 -4.69
CA LEU A 126 -3.68 27.29 -4.34
C LEU A 126 -4.55 26.12 -4.79
N CYS A 127 -4.28 25.54 -5.96
CA CYS A 127 -4.95 24.34 -6.43
C CYS A 127 -4.64 23.14 -5.52
N THR A 128 -3.38 22.93 -5.13
CA THR A 128 -3.00 21.86 -4.21
C THR A 128 -3.71 21.97 -2.86
N GLU A 129 -3.70 23.17 -2.25
CA GLU A 129 -4.43 23.41 -0.99
C GLU A 129 -5.94 23.17 -1.13
N ALA A 130 -6.52 23.52 -2.28
CA ALA A 130 -7.93 23.31 -2.55
C ALA A 130 -8.26 21.81 -2.69
N PHE A 131 -7.37 20.99 -3.27
CA PHE A 131 -7.56 19.54 -3.34
C PHE A 131 -7.52 18.89 -1.96
N GLU A 132 -6.56 19.26 -1.11
CA GLU A 132 -6.45 18.71 0.24
C GLU A 132 -7.71 18.97 1.07
N LYS A 133 -8.29 20.17 0.94
CA LYS A 133 -9.52 20.56 1.65
C LYS A 133 -10.79 20.00 0.99
N GLY A 134 -10.78 19.82 -0.32
CA GLY A 134 -11.93 19.43 -1.13
C GLY A 134 -12.09 17.93 -1.33
N LEU A 135 -11.05 17.12 -1.09
CA LEU A 135 -11.07 15.67 -1.30
C LEU A 135 -11.97 14.98 -0.28
N ASN A 136 -13.06 14.40 -0.78
CA ASN A 136 -14.03 13.65 0.00
C ASN A 136 -14.38 12.33 -0.71
N PRO A 137 -15.02 11.37 -0.03
CA PRO A 137 -15.31 10.07 -0.65
C PRO A 137 -16.19 10.17 -1.91
N GLU A 138 -17.10 11.15 -1.99
CA GLU A 138 -18.05 11.27 -3.11
C GLU A 138 -17.38 11.75 -4.41
N ASN A 139 -16.36 12.59 -4.31
CA ASN A 139 -15.61 13.11 -5.47
C ASN A 139 -14.30 12.35 -5.76
N ALA A 140 -13.89 11.42 -4.89
CA ALA A 140 -12.59 10.76 -4.98
C ALA A 140 -12.40 9.97 -6.28
N CYS A 141 -13.43 9.26 -6.78
CA CYS A 141 -13.36 8.51 -8.04
C CYS A 141 -13.14 9.40 -9.28
N GLN A 142 -13.79 10.56 -9.30
CA GLN A 142 -13.62 11.55 -10.36
C GLN A 142 -12.23 12.18 -10.29
N LEU A 143 -11.81 12.57 -9.08
CA LEU A 143 -10.47 13.11 -8.83
C LEU A 143 -9.35 12.14 -9.21
N PHE A 144 -9.52 10.86 -8.91
CA PHE A 144 -8.57 9.82 -9.30
C PHE A 144 -8.43 9.73 -10.82
N SER A 145 -9.56 9.74 -11.54
CA SER A 145 -9.57 9.74 -13.02
C SER A 145 -8.91 10.98 -13.61
N CYS A 146 -9.20 12.15 -13.05
CA CYS A 146 -8.61 13.41 -13.49
C CYS A 146 -7.10 13.45 -13.17
N ALA A 147 -6.70 13.06 -11.96
CA ALA A 147 -5.30 13.04 -11.54
C ALA A 147 -4.46 12.08 -12.39
N ASP A 148 -5.01 10.94 -12.78
CA ASP A 148 -4.37 10.00 -13.70
C ASP A 148 -4.21 10.61 -15.11
N ARG A 149 -5.29 11.20 -15.66
CA ARG A 149 -5.27 11.88 -16.97
C ARG A 149 -4.21 12.98 -17.05
N PHE A 150 -4.02 13.75 -15.96
CA PHE A 150 -3.06 14.85 -15.89
C PHE A 150 -1.72 14.47 -15.22
N GLN A 151 -1.48 13.18 -14.95
CA GLN A 151 -0.24 12.64 -14.39
C GLN A 151 0.18 13.25 -13.03
N LEU A 152 -0.80 13.59 -12.17
CA LEU A 152 -0.56 14.13 -10.84
C LEU A 152 -0.45 13.01 -9.79
N ALA A 153 0.77 12.47 -9.60
CA ALA A 153 1.02 11.29 -8.78
C ALA A 153 0.54 11.41 -7.32
N ASP A 154 0.79 12.55 -6.67
CA ASP A 154 0.39 12.75 -5.26
C ASP A 154 -1.13 12.80 -5.10
N LEU A 155 -1.83 13.57 -5.94
CA LEU A 155 -3.29 13.67 -5.91
C LEU A 155 -3.94 12.32 -6.27
N ARG A 156 -3.38 11.61 -7.25
CA ARG A 156 -3.82 10.26 -7.64
C ARG A 156 -3.75 9.30 -6.46
N ARG A 157 -2.62 9.28 -5.74
CA ARG A 157 -2.43 8.46 -4.54
C ARG A 157 -3.43 8.83 -3.44
N MET A 158 -3.56 10.12 -3.11
CA MET A 158 -4.50 10.59 -2.08
C MET A 158 -5.95 10.24 -2.41
N ALA A 159 -6.36 10.41 -3.68
CA ALA A 159 -7.70 10.04 -4.13
C ALA A 159 -7.94 8.53 -4.00
N LEU A 160 -6.97 7.71 -4.42
CA LEU A 160 -7.05 6.25 -4.33
C LEU A 160 -7.13 5.76 -2.87
N GLU A 161 -6.29 6.30 -1.98
CA GLU A 161 -6.37 6.04 -0.53
C GLU A 161 -7.75 6.40 0.03
N LYS A 162 -8.31 7.56 -0.37
CA LYS A 162 -9.64 7.99 0.07
C LYS A 162 -10.75 7.06 -0.42
N ILE A 163 -10.65 6.57 -1.66
CA ILE A 163 -11.57 5.58 -2.24
C ILE A 163 -11.51 4.30 -1.43
N TRP A 164 -10.31 3.75 -1.17
CA TRP A 164 -10.17 2.50 -0.44
C TRP A 164 -10.68 2.60 0.99
N ILE A 165 -10.35 3.67 1.72
CA ILE A 165 -10.79 3.86 3.11
C ILE A 165 -12.32 3.99 3.19
N ASN A 166 -12.97 4.63 2.21
CA ASN A 166 -14.40 4.95 2.23
C ASN A 166 -15.16 4.34 1.05
N ALA A 167 -14.79 3.11 0.65
CA ALA A 167 -15.25 2.49 -0.59
C ALA A 167 -16.79 2.38 -0.70
N LYS A 168 -17.48 2.15 0.41
CA LYS A 168 -18.96 2.11 0.44
C LYS A 168 -19.60 3.43 0.00
N VAL A 169 -18.99 4.56 0.32
CA VAL A 169 -19.46 5.89 -0.09
C VAL A 169 -18.94 6.21 -1.48
N ALA A 170 -17.65 5.99 -1.73
CA ALA A 170 -17.00 6.33 -3.00
C ALA A 170 -17.52 5.53 -4.21
N LEU A 171 -17.91 4.27 -4.00
CA LEU A 171 -18.43 3.37 -5.04
C LEU A 171 -19.96 3.26 -5.01
N LYS A 172 -20.65 4.10 -4.23
CA LYS A 172 -22.12 4.06 -4.10
C LYS A 172 -22.83 4.15 -5.46
N GLU A 173 -22.29 4.97 -6.36
CA GLU A 173 -22.74 5.10 -7.74
C GLU A 173 -21.65 4.59 -8.69
N CYS A 174 -22.05 4.03 -9.85
CA CYS A 174 -21.10 3.58 -10.86
C CYS A 174 -20.30 4.80 -11.36
N PRO A 175 -18.98 4.86 -11.08
CA PRO A 175 -18.18 6.01 -11.46
C PRO A 175 -17.95 6.01 -12.98
N SER A 176 -17.95 7.20 -13.57
CA SER A 176 -17.56 7.38 -14.97
C SER A 176 -16.04 7.35 -15.09
N ILE A 177 -15.46 6.15 -15.02
CA ILE A 177 -14.02 5.91 -15.01
C ILE A 177 -13.58 4.94 -16.12
N HIS A 178 -12.33 5.03 -16.54
CA HIS A 178 -11.74 4.09 -17.51
C HIS A 178 -11.71 2.66 -16.92
N PRO A 179 -11.95 1.60 -17.72
CA PRO A 179 -11.97 0.21 -17.22
C PRO A 179 -10.70 -0.20 -16.46
N GLU A 180 -9.52 0.20 -16.94
CA GLU A 180 -8.24 -0.13 -16.29
C GLU A 180 -8.11 0.48 -14.89
N LEU A 181 -8.57 1.72 -14.74
CA LEU A 181 -8.58 2.42 -13.46
C LEU A 181 -9.65 1.85 -12.52
N LEU A 182 -10.78 1.38 -13.05
CA LEU A 182 -11.75 0.63 -12.25
C LEU A 182 -11.16 -0.69 -11.77
N GLU A 183 -10.47 -1.42 -12.64
CA GLU A 183 -9.75 -2.63 -12.25
C GLU A 183 -8.73 -2.29 -11.17
N GLU A 184 -7.97 -1.20 -11.25
CA GLU A 184 -7.03 -0.78 -10.19
C GLU A 184 -7.73 -0.43 -8.87
N ILE A 185 -8.88 0.24 -8.91
CA ILE A 185 -9.67 0.51 -7.71
C ILE A 185 -10.11 -0.82 -7.07
N LEU A 186 -10.53 -1.78 -7.89
CA LEU A 186 -11.11 -3.06 -7.46
C LEU A 186 -10.09 -4.19 -7.23
N ALA A 187 -8.86 -4.06 -7.74
CA ALA A 187 -7.83 -5.10 -7.77
C ALA A 187 -7.17 -5.40 -6.42
N PRO A 188 -6.83 -4.41 -5.56
CA PRO A 188 -6.17 -4.73 -4.31
C PRO A 188 -7.19 -5.25 -3.30
N GLY A 189 -6.79 -6.26 -2.53
CA GLY A 189 -7.39 -6.58 -1.23
C GLY A 189 -7.10 -5.49 -0.20
N LEU A 190 -7.17 -4.21 -0.56
CA LEU A 190 -7.00 -3.07 0.33
C LEU A 190 -8.27 -2.22 0.42
N ILE A 191 -9.30 -2.54 -0.37
CA ILE A 191 -10.57 -1.85 -0.35
C ILE A 191 -11.25 -2.15 0.98
N CYS A 192 -11.44 -1.13 1.79
CA CYS A 192 -12.13 -1.22 3.07
C CYS A 192 -13.65 -1.26 2.82
N ILE A 193 -14.13 -2.40 2.29
CA ILE A 193 -15.55 -2.76 2.15
C ILE A 193 -15.72 -4.28 2.29
N SER A 194 -16.86 -4.73 2.79
CA SER A 194 -17.16 -6.17 2.81
C SER A 194 -17.60 -6.70 1.45
N ASP A 195 -17.31 -7.98 1.21
CA ASP A 195 -17.74 -8.66 -0.01
C ASP A 195 -19.27 -8.59 -0.24
N PRO A 196 -20.16 -8.77 0.77
CA PRO A 196 -21.60 -8.59 0.55
C PRO A 196 -21.98 -7.16 0.12
N ASP A 197 -21.42 -6.14 0.76
CA ASP A 197 -21.71 -4.74 0.43
C ASP A 197 -21.19 -4.38 -0.98
N LEU A 198 -19.96 -4.80 -1.30
CA LEU A 198 -19.38 -4.60 -2.63
C LEU A 198 -20.17 -5.34 -3.69
N ARG A 199 -20.61 -6.58 -3.42
CA ARG A 199 -21.48 -7.35 -4.32
C ARG A 199 -22.79 -6.62 -4.57
N VAL A 200 -23.45 -6.06 -3.54
CA VAL A 200 -24.68 -5.28 -3.70
C VAL A 200 -24.44 -4.04 -4.56
N ILE A 201 -23.32 -3.34 -4.35
CA ILE A 201 -22.93 -2.19 -5.17
C ILE A 201 -22.73 -2.60 -6.64
N LEU A 202 -21.93 -3.64 -6.89
CA LEU A 202 -21.63 -4.14 -8.22
C LEU A 202 -22.90 -4.65 -8.94
N GLN A 203 -23.76 -5.40 -8.25
CA GLN A 203 -25.05 -5.86 -8.79
C GLN A 203 -26.01 -4.71 -9.08
N ARG A 204 -26.00 -3.65 -8.26
CA ARG A 204 -26.78 -2.44 -8.51
C ARG A 204 -26.32 -1.74 -9.79
N TRP A 205 -25.03 -1.79 -10.12
CA TRP A 205 -24.52 -1.27 -11.38
C TRP A 205 -25.03 -2.09 -12.58
N CYS A 206 -25.12 -3.41 -12.44
CA CYS A 206 -25.71 -4.31 -13.46
C CYS A 206 -27.23 -4.12 -13.62
N GLY A 207 -27.95 -3.78 -12.55
CA GLY A 207 -29.43 -3.75 -12.50
C GLY A 207 -30.13 -2.57 -13.17
N GLY A 208 -29.39 -1.60 -13.74
CA GLY A 208 -29.93 -0.50 -14.53
C GLY A 208 -30.69 0.57 -13.73
N ARG A 209 -30.20 1.83 -13.74
CA ARG A 209 -31.07 2.97 -13.44
C ARG A 209 -32.18 3.02 -14.49
N LYS A 210 -33.45 3.09 -14.07
CA LYS A 210 -34.50 3.69 -14.91
C LYS A 210 -34.06 5.11 -15.24
N ARG A 211 -33.58 5.33 -16.46
CA ARG A 211 -33.15 6.63 -16.98
C ARG A 211 -34.36 7.58 -17.03
N LYS A 212 -34.19 8.83 -16.58
CA LYS A 212 -35.16 9.90 -16.88
C LYS A 212 -35.09 10.17 -18.39
N ALA A 213 -36.24 10.31 -19.04
CA ALA A 213 -36.31 10.61 -20.47
C ALA A 213 -35.73 12.02 -20.72
N GLY A 214 -34.67 12.13 -21.52
CA GLY A 214 -34.13 13.40 -22.00
C GLY A 214 -32.61 13.58 -21.99
N GLU A 215 -31.83 12.68 -21.39
CA GLU A 215 -30.36 12.75 -21.45
C GLU A 215 -29.83 11.94 -22.64
N GLU A 216 -29.30 12.63 -23.66
CA GLU A 216 -28.61 12.01 -24.79
C GLU A 216 -27.35 11.29 -24.30
N ALA A 217 -27.18 10.05 -24.75
CA ALA A 217 -26.09 9.19 -24.35
C ALA A 217 -24.78 9.59 -25.04
N THR A 218 -23.92 10.33 -24.35
CA THR A 218 -22.49 10.39 -24.67
C THR A 218 -21.73 9.42 -23.78
N PHE A 219 -21.89 8.12 -24.01
CA PHE A 219 -20.92 7.12 -23.55
C PHE A 219 -20.38 6.39 -24.79
N SER A 220 -19.32 6.95 -25.36
CA SER A 220 -18.40 6.28 -26.28
C SER A 220 -17.27 5.63 -25.48
N GLY A 221 -17.62 4.67 -24.62
CA GLY A 221 -16.66 4.03 -23.69
C GLY A 221 -16.78 2.50 -23.69
N PRO A 222 -15.70 1.76 -23.33
CA PRO A 222 -15.75 0.30 -23.20
C PRO A 222 -16.72 -0.11 -22.10
N SER A 223 -17.43 -1.22 -22.28
CA SER A 223 -18.35 -1.75 -21.27
C SER A 223 -17.58 -2.13 -20.01
N LEU A 224 -17.98 -1.60 -18.85
CA LEU A 224 -17.45 -2.00 -17.53
C LEU A 224 -17.96 -3.40 -17.09
N GLN A 225 -18.94 -3.95 -17.80
CA GLN A 225 -19.60 -5.21 -17.47
C GLN A 225 -18.64 -6.40 -17.27
N PRO A 226 -17.62 -6.64 -18.13
CA PRO A 226 -16.71 -7.77 -17.96
C PRO A 226 -15.86 -7.69 -16.68
N ILE A 227 -15.53 -6.48 -16.21
CA ILE A 227 -14.78 -6.26 -14.97
C ILE A 227 -15.66 -6.57 -13.77
N ILE A 228 -16.90 -6.08 -13.82
CA ILE A 228 -17.91 -6.31 -12.79
C ILE A 228 -18.21 -7.80 -12.67
N ASP A 229 -18.45 -8.49 -13.79
CA ASP A 229 -18.74 -9.92 -13.84
C ASP A 229 -17.57 -10.74 -13.26
N ARG A 230 -16.33 -10.43 -13.65
CA ARG A 230 -15.12 -11.08 -13.10
C ARG A 230 -15.01 -10.93 -11.58
N HIS A 231 -15.31 -9.75 -11.06
CA HIS A 231 -15.28 -9.51 -9.61
C HIS A 231 -16.42 -10.25 -8.90
N LEU A 232 -17.63 -10.23 -9.45
CA LEU A 232 -18.77 -10.99 -8.93
C LEU A 232 -18.52 -12.51 -8.94
N GLU A 233 -17.87 -13.04 -9.97
CA GLU A 233 -17.43 -14.43 -10.06
C GLU A 233 -16.41 -14.78 -8.96
N ARG A 234 -15.33 -13.98 -8.82
CA ARG A 234 -14.33 -14.15 -7.75
C ARG A 234 -14.96 -14.19 -6.36
N MET A 235 -15.89 -13.27 -6.10
CA MET A 235 -16.62 -13.20 -4.82
C MET A 235 -17.56 -14.39 -4.61
N THR A 236 -18.07 -14.99 -5.70
CA THR A 236 -18.95 -16.17 -5.63
C THR A 236 -18.14 -17.43 -5.37
N ASP A 237 -16.97 -17.56 -5.99
CA ASP A 237 -16.03 -18.64 -5.70
C ASP A 237 -15.50 -18.59 -4.27
N ALA A 238 -15.30 -17.41 -3.70
CA ALA A 238 -14.94 -17.26 -2.29
C ALA A 238 -16.06 -17.74 -1.36
N ALA A 239 -17.29 -17.28 -1.59
CA ALA A 239 -18.47 -17.71 -0.83
C ALA A 239 -18.77 -19.22 -0.98
N ALA A 240 -18.60 -19.77 -2.18
CA ALA A 240 -18.78 -21.20 -2.44
C ALA A 240 -17.70 -22.04 -1.74
N ARG A 241 -16.44 -21.58 -1.74
CA ARG A 241 -15.34 -22.22 -0.99
C ARG A 241 -15.58 -22.19 0.51
N MET A 242 -16.09 -21.08 1.05
CA MET A 242 -16.52 -21.01 2.46
C MET A 242 -17.64 -22.02 2.73
N SER A 243 -18.72 -21.97 1.96
CA SER A 243 -19.85 -22.87 2.13
C SER A 243 -19.45 -24.34 2.01
N ALA A 244 -18.50 -24.67 1.13
CA ALA A 244 -17.95 -26.02 0.98
C ALA A 244 -17.08 -26.40 2.18
N ALA A 245 -16.19 -25.52 2.66
CA ALA A 245 -15.35 -25.79 3.82
C ALA A 245 -16.14 -26.05 5.10
N PHE A 246 -17.26 -25.35 5.29
CA PHE A 246 -18.18 -25.59 6.42
C PHE A 246 -19.10 -26.80 6.22
N ALA A 247 -19.17 -27.38 5.02
CA ALA A 247 -19.93 -28.59 4.73
C ALA A 247 -19.11 -29.89 4.86
N VAL A 248 -17.78 -29.80 4.99
CA VAL A 248 -16.89 -30.98 5.08
C VAL A 248 -16.70 -31.48 6.52
N GLU A 249 -17.07 -30.71 7.55
CA GLU A 249 -17.22 -31.27 8.90
C GLU A 249 -18.54 -32.05 8.97
N GLU A 250 -18.47 -33.36 8.71
CA GLU A 250 -19.56 -34.33 8.89
C GLU A 250 -19.98 -34.44 10.37
N ASP A 251 -20.60 -33.40 10.91
CA ASP A 251 -21.65 -33.53 11.92
C ASP A 251 -22.53 -32.27 11.90
N ALA A 252 -23.83 -32.50 11.96
CA ALA A 252 -24.89 -31.56 11.64
C ALA A 252 -24.97 -30.31 12.56
N GLU A 253 -25.65 -29.26 12.08
CA GLU A 253 -26.27 -28.16 12.85
C GLU A 253 -25.56 -26.78 12.97
N LEU A 254 -24.59 -26.42 12.13
CA LEU A 254 -24.10 -25.03 12.07
C LEU A 254 -25.10 -24.08 11.35
N THR A 255 -25.56 -23.05 12.05
CA THR A 255 -26.30 -21.90 11.51
C THR A 255 -25.34 -20.71 11.38
N GLN A 256 -25.09 -20.24 10.16
CA GLN A 256 -24.52 -18.90 9.97
C GLN A 256 -25.57 -17.89 10.46
N VAL A 257 -25.22 -17.11 11.48
CA VAL A 257 -26.19 -16.17 12.05
C VAL A 257 -26.19 -14.89 11.23
N LEU A 258 -25.04 -14.24 11.03
CA LEU A 258 -24.92 -12.98 10.28
C LEU A 258 -23.46 -12.69 9.85
N SER A 259 -23.29 -11.90 8.79
CA SER A 259 -22.02 -11.35 8.29
C SER A 259 -22.06 -9.82 8.31
N TYR A 260 -21.07 -9.16 8.90
CA TYR A 260 -21.08 -7.70 9.07
C TYR A 260 -19.70 -7.03 8.87
N TYR A 261 -19.71 -5.78 8.41
CA TYR A 261 -18.54 -4.96 8.09
C TYR A 261 -18.34 -3.77 9.05
N SER A 262 -17.28 -3.76 9.86
CA SER A 262 -16.98 -2.61 10.71
C SER A 262 -15.89 -1.71 10.12
N VAL A 263 -16.20 -0.42 9.97
CA VAL A 263 -15.20 0.66 9.89
C VAL A 263 -15.12 1.23 11.30
N ASP A 264 -13.96 1.16 11.95
CA ASP A 264 -13.91 1.52 13.36
C ASP A 264 -14.07 3.04 13.58
N VAL A 265 -15.03 3.38 14.43
CA VAL A 265 -15.40 4.74 14.90
C VAL A 265 -14.56 5.13 16.12
N PHE A 266 -13.44 4.45 16.36
CA PHE A 266 -12.61 4.60 17.56
C PHE A 266 -11.66 5.82 17.47
N GLN A 267 -12.17 6.98 17.05
CA GLN A 267 -11.44 8.25 17.07
C GLN A 267 -11.71 9.10 18.33
N ASP A 268 -12.77 8.82 19.11
CA ASP A 268 -13.23 9.75 20.15
C ASP A 268 -12.80 9.43 21.60
N MET A 269 -12.09 8.31 21.86
CA MET A 269 -11.83 7.89 23.26
C MET A 269 -10.39 8.02 23.77
N LEU A 270 -9.40 8.34 22.93
CA LEU A 270 -8.01 8.49 23.37
C LEU A 270 -7.41 9.75 22.76
N ASN A 271 -7.15 10.76 23.58
CA ASN A 271 -6.47 12.03 23.25
C ASN A 271 -4.98 11.84 22.87
N SER A 272 -4.65 10.84 22.05
CA SER A 272 -3.30 10.52 21.61
C SER A 272 -3.32 10.10 20.15
N ASP A 273 -2.26 10.47 19.42
CA ASP A 273 -2.15 10.36 17.96
C ASP A 273 -2.68 9.03 17.40
N PRO A 274 -3.48 9.06 16.32
CA PRO A 274 -4.15 7.89 15.78
C PRO A 274 -3.12 6.92 15.19
N LEU A 275 -3.03 5.73 15.78
CA LEU A 275 -2.47 4.59 15.05
C LEU A 275 -3.43 4.27 13.89
N PRO A 276 -2.93 4.04 12.67
CA PRO A 276 -3.79 3.62 11.56
C PRO A 276 -4.40 2.26 11.89
N VAL A 277 -5.71 2.23 12.13
CA VAL A 277 -6.47 1.00 12.36
C VAL A 277 -7.04 0.54 11.02
N LEU A 278 -6.66 -0.67 10.62
CA LEU A 278 -7.24 -1.34 9.47
C LEU A 278 -8.56 -1.97 9.94
N GLY A 279 -9.67 -1.69 9.24
CA GLY A 279 -11.00 -2.21 9.59
C GLY A 279 -11.07 -3.73 9.57
N TYR A 280 -12.20 -4.32 9.95
CA TYR A 280 -12.38 -5.78 9.88
C TYR A 280 -13.85 -6.18 9.72
N CYS A 281 -14.08 -7.32 9.04
CA CYS A 281 -15.39 -7.95 8.94
C CYS A 281 -15.55 -8.98 10.07
N LEU A 282 -16.76 -9.07 10.63
CA LEU A 282 -17.16 -10.06 11.63
C LEU A 282 -18.15 -11.05 10.99
N ASN A 283 -17.83 -12.33 11.02
CA ASN A 283 -18.67 -13.43 10.55
C ASN A 283 -18.94 -14.39 11.72
N VAL A 284 -20.20 -14.54 12.11
CA VAL A 284 -20.60 -15.34 13.29
C VAL A 284 -21.21 -16.67 12.85
N PHE A 285 -20.57 -17.79 13.24
CA PHE A 285 -20.98 -19.16 12.90
C PHE A 285 -21.29 -19.97 14.15
N LEU A 286 -22.57 -20.19 14.42
CA LEU A 286 -23.02 -20.82 15.66
C LEU A 286 -23.77 -22.10 15.36
N ASP A 287 -23.59 -23.10 16.22
CA ASP A 287 -24.55 -24.21 16.28
C ASP A 287 -25.95 -23.63 16.53
N ARG A 288 -26.98 -24.22 15.91
CA ARG A 288 -28.39 -23.89 16.10
C ARG A 288 -28.80 -23.82 17.58
N LYS A 289 -28.23 -24.66 18.45
CA LYS A 289 -28.48 -24.63 19.91
C LYS A 289 -27.85 -23.41 20.60
N CYS A 290 -26.78 -22.87 20.02
CA CYS A 290 -26.06 -21.70 20.53
C CYS A 290 -26.57 -20.38 19.94
N ALA A 291 -27.23 -20.42 18.77
CA ALA A 291 -27.75 -19.24 18.09
C ALA A 291 -28.80 -18.49 18.92
N ASP A 292 -29.77 -19.20 19.51
CA ASP A 292 -30.80 -18.60 20.37
C ASP A 292 -30.16 -17.93 21.60
N TRP A 293 -29.24 -18.63 22.27
CA TRP A 293 -28.50 -18.11 23.42
C TRP A 293 -27.68 -16.86 23.06
N PHE A 294 -27.02 -16.88 21.90
CA PHE A 294 -26.21 -15.76 21.43
C PHE A 294 -27.05 -14.52 21.16
N CYS A 295 -28.21 -14.69 20.51
CA CYS A 295 -29.16 -13.60 20.24
C CYS A 295 -29.72 -12.99 21.53
N GLU A 296 -30.00 -13.81 22.56
CA GLU A 296 -30.46 -13.33 23.86
C GLU A 296 -29.38 -12.57 24.64
N ARG A 297 -28.11 -13.02 24.57
CA ARG A 297 -27.01 -12.48 25.37
C ARG A 297 -26.21 -11.37 24.71
N ASN A 298 -26.42 -11.14 23.42
CA ASN A 298 -25.81 -10.04 22.66
C ASN A 298 -26.90 -9.14 22.05
N PRO A 299 -27.69 -8.43 22.88
CA PRO A 299 -28.74 -7.55 22.39
C PRO A 299 -28.14 -6.30 21.76
N GLY A 300 -28.31 -6.17 20.45
CA GLY A 300 -27.86 -5.01 19.70
C GLY A 300 -27.39 -5.39 18.31
N PRO A 301 -27.05 -4.39 17.48
CA PRO A 301 -26.49 -4.66 16.18
C PRO A 301 -25.10 -5.30 16.32
N LEU A 302 -24.80 -6.30 15.49
CA LEU A 302 -23.48 -6.96 15.45
C LEU A 302 -22.34 -5.99 15.17
N GLU A 303 -22.65 -4.87 14.54
CA GLU A 303 -21.81 -3.68 14.35
C GLU A 303 -21.04 -3.26 15.59
N GLU A 304 -21.72 -3.17 16.72
CA GLU A 304 -21.13 -2.66 17.95
C GLU A 304 -20.13 -3.67 18.54
N TYR A 305 -20.35 -4.96 18.31
CA TYR A 305 -19.43 -6.02 18.69
C TYR A 305 -18.27 -6.12 17.69
N ALA A 306 -18.56 -5.97 16.40
CA ALA A 306 -17.59 -5.90 15.31
C ALA A 306 -16.74 -4.63 15.37
N GLY A 307 -17.18 -3.53 15.95
CA GLY A 307 -16.33 -2.34 16.21
C GLY A 307 -15.66 -2.36 17.58
N ASN A 308 -15.71 -3.49 18.30
CA ASN A 308 -15.26 -3.56 19.70
C ASN A 308 -15.87 -2.48 20.62
N GLN A 309 -17.03 -1.91 20.26
CA GLN A 309 -17.78 -0.93 21.06
C GLN A 309 -18.49 -1.62 22.24
N LYS A 310 -18.81 -2.91 22.10
CA LYS A 310 -19.37 -3.76 23.16
C LYS A 310 -18.63 -5.10 23.27
N PRO A 311 -18.53 -5.67 24.50
CA PRO A 311 -18.00 -7.01 24.69
C PRO A 311 -18.99 -8.07 24.21
N LEU A 312 -18.46 -9.07 23.51
CA LEU A 312 -19.24 -10.18 22.95
C LEU A 312 -19.31 -11.33 23.94
N SER A 313 -20.50 -11.93 24.08
CA SER A 313 -20.76 -13.10 24.91
C SER A 313 -20.90 -14.37 24.06
N LEU A 314 -20.19 -15.44 24.41
CA LEU A 314 -20.27 -16.75 23.75
C LEU A 314 -20.07 -17.90 24.77
N ASN A 315 -20.95 -18.90 24.78
CA ASN A 315 -20.79 -20.08 25.66
C ASN A 315 -20.17 -21.28 24.92
N GLN A 316 -20.66 -21.58 23.72
CA GLN A 316 -20.17 -22.62 22.82
C GLN A 316 -20.32 -22.16 21.37
N GLY A 317 -19.42 -22.63 20.50
CA GLY A 317 -19.43 -22.30 19.07
C GLY A 317 -18.21 -21.48 18.64
N SER A 318 -18.27 -20.91 17.43
CA SER A 318 -17.13 -20.18 16.86
C SER A 318 -17.53 -18.83 16.29
N ILE A 319 -16.61 -17.89 16.36
CA ILE A 319 -16.73 -16.58 15.73
C ILE A 319 -15.51 -16.42 14.85
N SER A 320 -15.73 -15.91 13.65
CA SER A 320 -14.64 -15.63 12.72
C SER A 320 -14.62 -14.17 12.32
N TRP A 321 -13.43 -13.65 12.06
CA TRP A 321 -13.19 -12.32 11.56
C TRP A 321 -12.47 -12.45 10.22
N MET A 322 -12.87 -11.65 9.23
CA MET A 322 -12.14 -11.50 7.98
C MET A 322 -11.49 -10.13 7.98
N LEU A 323 -10.17 -10.10 7.87
CA LEU A 323 -9.42 -8.88 7.65
C LEU A 323 -9.68 -8.42 6.20
N PRO A 324 -9.83 -7.11 5.97
CA PRO A 324 -10.03 -6.56 4.63
C PRO A 324 -8.74 -6.62 3.81
N HIS A 325 -7.63 -7.05 4.42
CA HIS A 325 -6.31 -7.10 3.83
C HIS A 325 -5.80 -8.52 3.67
N ASP A 326 -5.29 -8.82 2.47
CA ASP A 326 -4.74 -10.12 2.09
C ASP A 326 -3.32 -10.38 2.67
N SER A 327 -2.83 -9.55 3.60
CA SER A 327 -1.39 -9.51 3.94
C SER A 327 -1.06 -9.21 5.41
N VAL A 328 -1.80 -9.78 6.37
CA VAL A 328 -1.49 -9.57 7.79
C VAL A 328 -0.80 -10.78 8.41
N TYR A 329 0.41 -10.61 8.93
CA TYR A 329 0.98 -11.58 9.88
C TYR A 329 0.40 -11.32 11.27
N LEU A 330 -0.34 -12.30 11.76
CA LEU A 330 -0.92 -12.27 13.09
C LEU A 330 0.18 -12.43 14.15
N MET A 331 0.49 -11.35 14.87
CA MET A 331 1.55 -11.29 15.88
C MET A 331 1.04 -11.66 17.27
N GLY A 332 -0.24 -11.42 17.54
CA GLY A 332 -0.83 -11.73 18.84
C GLY A 332 -2.27 -11.28 18.95
N LEU A 333 -2.90 -11.65 20.06
CA LEU A 333 -4.24 -11.19 20.43
C LEU A 333 -4.23 -10.65 21.84
N SER A 334 -5.12 -9.72 22.13
CA SER A 334 -5.37 -9.32 23.50
C SER A 334 -6.86 -9.15 23.72
N PHE A 335 -7.27 -9.26 24.97
CA PHE A 335 -8.66 -9.11 25.36
C PHE A 335 -8.85 -7.80 26.12
N ALA A 336 -10.00 -7.14 25.94
CA ALA A 336 -10.28 -5.88 26.62
C ALA A 336 -10.49 -6.06 28.14
N LEU A 337 -11.02 -7.21 28.55
CA LEU A 337 -11.30 -7.59 29.94
C LEU A 337 -10.45 -8.80 30.36
N ASP A 338 -10.35 -9.03 31.67
CA ASP A 338 -9.71 -10.22 32.23
C ASP A 338 -10.42 -11.48 31.76
N MET A 339 -9.67 -12.41 31.16
CA MET A 339 -10.20 -13.72 30.78
C MET A 339 -10.05 -14.70 31.94
N PRO A 340 -11.17 -15.25 32.48
CA PRO A 340 -11.12 -16.15 33.61
C PRO A 340 -10.63 -17.54 33.18
N GLY A 341 -9.88 -18.22 34.06
CA GLY A 341 -9.20 -19.49 33.74
C GLY A 341 -10.13 -20.70 33.56
N ASN A 342 -11.43 -20.52 33.77
CA ASN A 342 -12.47 -21.53 33.54
C ASN A 342 -13.03 -21.52 32.11
N VAL A 343 -12.67 -20.54 31.27
CA VAL A 343 -13.10 -20.49 29.87
C VAL A 343 -12.05 -21.17 28.98
N ARG A 344 -12.46 -22.23 28.29
CA ARG A 344 -11.62 -22.91 27.29
C ARG A 344 -11.94 -22.40 25.89
N TYR A 345 -10.93 -22.00 25.14
CA TYR A 345 -11.10 -21.53 23.76
C TYR A 345 -9.91 -21.91 22.87
N LYS A 346 -10.15 -22.02 21.58
CA LYS A 346 -9.16 -22.15 20.52
C LYS A 346 -9.21 -20.93 19.62
N VAL A 347 -8.05 -20.63 19.08
CA VAL A 347 -7.80 -19.51 18.19
C VAL A 347 -7.17 -20.11 16.94
N CYS A 348 -7.82 -19.91 15.80
CA CYS A 348 -7.39 -20.40 14.50
C CYS A 348 -7.23 -19.23 13.52
N CYS A 349 -6.43 -19.43 12.49
CA CYS A 349 -6.21 -18.48 11.42
C CYS A 349 -6.22 -19.19 10.07
N SER A 350 -6.53 -18.46 9.00
CA SER A 350 -6.69 -19.02 7.67
C SER A 350 -6.42 -17.94 6.62
N GLU A 351 -5.87 -18.36 5.48
CA GLU A 351 -5.70 -17.51 4.29
C GLU A 351 -7.01 -17.41 3.50
N ASP A 352 -7.75 -18.51 3.41
CA ASP A 352 -8.87 -18.71 2.49
C ASP A 352 -10.24 -18.79 3.21
N GLY A 353 -10.23 -18.87 4.55
CA GLY A 353 -11.43 -19.07 5.38
C GLY A 353 -11.91 -20.52 5.40
N ALA A 354 -11.22 -21.43 4.72
CA ALA A 354 -11.55 -22.84 4.57
C ALA A 354 -10.57 -23.74 5.33
N SER A 355 -9.28 -23.47 5.15
CA SER A 355 -8.17 -24.20 5.74
C SER A 355 -7.73 -23.50 7.02
N TRP A 356 -8.08 -24.07 8.17
CA TRP A 356 -7.82 -23.44 9.48
C TRP A 356 -6.57 -24.00 10.15
N HIS A 357 -5.64 -23.11 10.51
CA HIS A 357 -4.45 -23.41 11.28
C HIS A 357 -4.63 -22.96 12.73
N LEU A 358 -4.37 -23.87 13.69
CA LEU A 358 -4.44 -23.57 15.12
C LEU A 358 -3.32 -22.58 15.51
N ALA A 359 -3.72 -21.35 15.83
CA ALA A 359 -2.83 -20.28 16.25
C ALA A 359 -2.63 -20.26 17.78
N ALA A 360 -3.65 -20.55 18.59
CA ALA A 360 -3.48 -20.77 20.03
C ALA A 360 -4.63 -21.58 20.64
N GLU A 361 -4.38 -22.16 21.81
CA GLU A 361 -5.40 -22.79 22.64
C GLU A 361 -5.23 -22.30 24.08
N SER A 362 -6.35 -22.02 24.74
CA SER A 362 -6.33 -21.45 26.07
C SER A 362 -5.81 -22.45 27.11
N ARG A 363 -5.00 -21.94 28.03
CA ARG A 363 -4.57 -22.68 29.22
C ARG A 363 -5.55 -22.36 30.35
N ARG A 364 -5.80 -23.28 31.28
CA ARG A 364 -6.66 -23.09 32.47
C ARG A 364 -6.01 -22.12 33.48
N SER A 365 -5.71 -20.92 33.03
CA SER A 365 -4.99 -19.86 33.74
C SER A 365 -5.63 -18.52 33.38
N LYS A 366 -5.81 -17.65 34.38
CA LYS A 366 -6.35 -16.32 34.16
C LYS A 366 -5.43 -15.50 33.26
N ILE A 367 -5.97 -14.84 32.25
CA ILE A 367 -5.23 -13.90 31.40
C ILE A 367 -5.70 -12.49 31.76
N GLN A 368 -4.76 -11.61 32.08
CA GLN A 368 -5.07 -10.22 32.41
C GLN A 368 -5.47 -9.43 31.15
N ALA A 369 -6.40 -8.49 31.32
CA ALA A 369 -6.80 -7.55 30.29
C ALA A 369 -5.59 -6.90 29.60
N ASN A 370 -5.69 -6.69 28.28
CA ASN A 370 -4.68 -6.08 27.41
C ASN A 370 -3.32 -6.80 27.34
N THR A 371 -3.20 -7.99 27.94
CA THR A 371 -2.00 -8.81 27.80
C THR A 371 -1.99 -9.49 26.44
N ALA A 372 -0.91 -9.33 25.69
CA ALA A 372 -0.76 -9.96 24.38
C ALA A 372 -0.50 -11.47 24.53
N LEU A 373 -1.41 -12.27 24.00
CA LEU A 373 -1.23 -13.69 23.77
C LEU A 373 -0.34 -13.89 22.56
N CYS A 374 0.78 -14.58 22.78
CA CYS A 374 1.63 -15.07 21.71
C CYS A 374 0.90 -16.21 20.98
N LEU A 375 0.87 -16.12 19.66
CA LEU A 375 0.26 -17.14 18.81
C LEU A 375 1.33 -17.91 18.07
N ASN A 376 1.03 -19.17 17.76
CA ASN A 376 1.77 -19.95 16.81
C ASN A 376 1.63 -19.30 15.43
N ARG A 377 2.77 -19.04 14.79
CA ARG A 377 2.81 -18.35 13.49
C ARG A 377 2.18 -19.24 12.42
N PRO A 378 1.18 -18.75 11.66
CA PRO A 378 0.67 -19.46 10.51
C PRO A 378 1.73 -19.57 9.40
N PRO A 379 1.67 -20.62 8.55
CA PRO A 379 2.57 -20.74 7.41
C PRO A 379 2.28 -19.73 6.30
N HIS A 380 1.11 -19.09 6.32
CA HIS A 380 0.61 -18.17 5.30
C HIS A 380 0.22 -16.82 5.92
N LEU A 381 -0.07 -15.83 5.08
CA LEU A 381 -0.69 -14.56 5.49
C LEU A 381 -2.11 -14.81 6.00
N VAL A 382 -2.52 -14.08 7.02
CA VAL A 382 -3.84 -14.27 7.64
C VAL A 382 -4.81 -13.28 7.04
N LYS A 383 -5.84 -13.81 6.38
CA LYS A 383 -7.03 -13.06 5.98
C LYS A 383 -8.19 -13.34 6.93
N TRP A 384 -8.24 -14.54 7.50
CA TRP A 384 -9.31 -15.01 8.36
C TRP A 384 -8.80 -15.42 9.73
N PHE A 385 -9.55 -15.08 10.75
CA PHE A 385 -9.29 -15.43 12.14
C PHE A 385 -10.52 -16.09 12.74
N LYS A 386 -10.38 -17.08 13.62
CA LYS A 386 -11.50 -17.77 14.27
C LYS A 386 -11.22 -17.98 15.75
N LEU A 387 -12.14 -17.59 16.61
CA LEU A 387 -12.18 -17.91 18.03
C LEU A 387 -13.28 -18.95 18.24
N GLU A 388 -12.93 -20.11 18.78
CA GLU A 388 -13.86 -21.19 19.10
C GLU A 388 -13.89 -21.38 20.62
N VAL A 389 -15.05 -21.25 21.25
CA VAL A 389 -15.21 -21.47 22.69
C VAL A 389 -15.61 -22.91 22.92
N LEU A 390 -14.78 -23.63 23.65
CA LEU A 390 -14.94 -25.05 23.96
C LEU A 390 -15.74 -25.26 25.26
N GLU A 391 -15.49 -24.44 26.28
CA GLU A 391 -16.17 -24.51 27.59
C GLU A 391 -16.23 -23.15 28.27
N GLY A 392 -17.32 -22.89 28.99
CA GLY A 392 -17.50 -21.71 29.83
C GLY A 392 -18.04 -20.49 29.08
N ASP A 393 -18.44 -19.46 29.84
CA ASP A 393 -19.00 -18.23 29.27
C ASP A 393 -17.87 -17.24 28.92
N PHE A 394 -17.52 -17.15 27.64
CA PHE A 394 -16.71 -16.07 27.10
C PHE A 394 -17.51 -14.76 27.14
N HIS A 395 -16.93 -13.70 27.69
CA HIS A 395 -17.51 -12.34 27.64
C HIS A 395 -16.38 -11.31 27.49
N ASN A 396 -16.08 -10.90 26.26
CA ASN A 396 -14.96 -10.02 26.00
C ASN A 396 -14.98 -9.35 24.63
N SER A 397 -14.12 -8.35 24.44
CA SER A 397 -13.76 -7.78 23.14
C SER A 397 -12.36 -8.26 22.75
N LEU A 398 -12.15 -8.53 21.46
CA LEU A 398 -10.91 -9.10 20.94
C LEU A 398 -10.13 -8.04 20.16
N ARG A 399 -8.85 -7.87 20.50
CA ARG A 399 -7.92 -7.02 19.75
C ARG A 399 -6.88 -7.88 19.06
N VAL A 400 -6.88 -7.81 17.74
CA VAL A 400 -5.87 -8.42 16.88
C VAL A 400 -4.65 -7.51 16.82
N ARG A 401 -3.45 -8.04 17.08
CA ARG A 401 -2.19 -7.38 16.75
C ARG A 401 -1.62 -8.06 15.51
N GLY A 402 -1.58 -7.33 14.41
CA GLY A 402 -0.92 -7.73 13.18
C GLY A 402 0.14 -6.70 12.78
N SER A 403 1.18 -7.14 12.08
CA SER A 403 2.13 -6.24 11.41
C SER A 403 1.90 -6.31 9.91
N LEU A 404 1.74 -5.16 9.26
CA LEU A 404 2.17 -5.00 7.87
C LEU A 404 3.70 -5.19 7.90
N SER A 405 4.20 -6.19 7.18
CA SER A 405 5.35 -7.01 7.59
C SER A 405 6.68 -6.26 7.84
N THR A 406 7.35 -6.59 8.95
CA THR A 406 8.82 -6.62 9.05
C THR A 406 9.24 -8.01 9.54
N LEU A 407 10.33 -8.57 9.01
CA LEU A 407 10.88 -9.82 9.54
C LEU A 407 11.79 -9.59 10.74
N VAL A 408 12.18 -8.36 11.04
CA VAL A 408 13.14 -8.05 12.10
C VAL A 408 12.60 -8.50 13.46
N GLN A 409 13.47 -9.13 14.25
CA GLN A 409 13.18 -9.84 15.51
C GLN A 409 12.37 -11.14 15.37
N GLN A 410 11.98 -11.54 14.16
CA GLN A 410 11.28 -12.80 13.92
C GLN A 410 12.25 -13.90 13.47
N PRO A 411 11.95 -15.18 13.75
CA PRO A 411 12.62 -16.29 13.09
C PRO A 411 12.52 -16.13 11.57
N ALA A 412 13.65 -16.26 10.88
CA ALA A 412 13.72 -16.24 9.44
C ALA A 412 12.90 -17.41 8.86
N PRO A 413 12.03 -17.17 7.85
CA PRO A 413 11.32 -18.24 7.15
C PRO A 413 12.32 -19.29 6.63
N ASN A 414 12.09 -20.55 6.97
CA ASN A 414 13.00 -21.63 6.56
C ASN A 414 12.84 -21.90 5.06
N PHE A 415 13.92 -22.36 4.43
CA PHE A 415 13.88 -22.80 3.04
C PHE A 415 14.89 -23.93 2.82
N LYS A 416 14.64 -24.69 1.76
CA LYS A 416 15.52 -25.73 1.23
C LYS A 416 15.49 -25.64 -0.28
N LEU A 417 16.55 -25.10 -0.87
CA LEU A 417 16.62 -24.79 -2.30
C LEU A 417 17.84 -25.44 -2.95
N MET A 418 17.71 -25.74 -4.24
CA MET A 418 18.88 -26.05 -5.05
C MET A 418 19.73 -24.81 -5.25
N ALA A 419 21.05 -24.99 -5.23
CA ALA A 419 22.02 -23.92 -5.38
C ALA A 419 23.10 -24.28 -6.40
N CYS A 420 23.54 -23.29 -7.17
CA CYS A 420 24.83 -23.34 -7.85
C CYS A 420 25.93 -22.93 -6.87
N MET A 421 26.79 -23.88 -6.53
CA MET A 421 27.87 -23.71 -5.55
C MET A 421 29.07 -22.97 -6.15
N PRO A 422 30.01 -22.47 -5.34
CA PRO A 422 31.20 -21.78 -5.84
C PRO A 422 32.00 -22.58 -6.87
N ASP A 423 32.10 -23.91 -6.67
CA ASP A 423 32.77 -24.89 -7.53
C ASP A 423 31.93 -25.34 -8.76
N ASP A 424 30.84 -24.64 -9.07
CA ASP A 424 29.88 -24.95 -10.14
C ASP A 424 29.15 -26.31 -10.00
N SER A 425 29.27 -26.95 -8.84
CA SER A 425 28.42 -28.10 -8.49
C SER A 425 27.01 -27.63 -8.09
N PHE A 426 26.05 -28.53 -8.21
CA PHE A 426 24.69 -28.28 -7.72
C PHE A 426 24.50 -29.00 -6.39
N LYS A 427 24.11 -28.25 -5.35
CA LYS A 427 23.83 -28.81 -4.02
C LYS A 427 22.59 -28.15 -3.43
N GLU A 428 21.89 -28.91 -2.60
CA GLU A 428 20.76 -28.42 -1.85
C GLU A 428 21.27 -27.68 -0.60
N VAL A 429 20.76 -26.47 -0.37
CA VAL A 429 21.10 -25.62 0.76
C VAL A 429 19.85 -25.40 1.60
N GLU A 430 19.95 -25.66 2.89
CA GLU A 430 18.87 -25.48 3.86
C GLU A 430 19.26 -24.44 4.92
N LEU A 431 18.41 -23.44 5.14
CA LEU A 431 18.69 -22.36 6.10
C LEU A 431 18.87 -22.89 7.54
N ALA A 432 18.05 -23.86 7.94
CA ALA A 432 18.15 -24.50 9.24
C ALA A 432 19.54 -25.11 9.52
N GLY A 433 20.28 -25.49 8.46
CA GLY A 433 21.62 -26.06 8.57
C GLY A 433 22.67 -25.13 9.19
N TYR A 434 22.43 -23.81 9.16
CA TYR A 434 23.32 -22.77 9.69
C TYR A 434 23.05 -22.40 11.15
N ARG A 435 21.87 -22.72 11.69
CA ARG A 435 21.50 -22.41 13.07
C ARG A 435 22.51 -22.98 14.06
N GLY A 436 22.87 -22.17 15.05
CA GLY A 436 23.89 -22.45 16.07
C GLY A 436 25.34 -22.41 15.56
N LYS A 437 25.58 -22.25 14.25
CA LYS A 437 26.92 -22.35 13.64
C LYS A 437 27.40 -21.01 13.09
N LYS A 438 26.62 -20.42 12.17
CA LYS A 438 27.00 -19.21 11.44
C LYS A 438 25.86 -18.19 11.45
N TYR A 439 26.20 -16.92 11.31
CA TYR A 439 25.23 -15.91 10.85
C TYR A 439 24.98 -16.14 9.37
N VAL A 440 23.84 -15.70 8.85
CA VAL A 440 23.52 -15.79 7.42
C VAL A 440 23.18 -14.40 6.89
N VAL A 441 23.79 -14.04 5.76
CA VAL A 441 23.35 -12.93 4.91
C VAL A 441 22.65 -13.54 3.71
N LEU A 442 21.33 -13.46 3.68
CA LEU A 442 20.54 -13.80 2.50
C LEU A 442 20.27 -12.52 1.73
N TYR A 443 20.66 -12.47 0.46
CA TYR A 443 20.33 -11.35 -0.40
C TYR A 443 19.64 -11.81 -1.68
N THR A 444 18.55 -11.14 -2.03
CA THR A 444 17.77 -11.42 -3.24
C THR A 444 18.15 -10.46 -4.35
N TYR A 445 18.00 -10.89 -5.59
CA TYR A 445 18.13 -10.02 -6.76
C TYR A 445 17.10 -10.40 -7.84
N PRO A 446 16.68 -9.46 -8.70
CA PRO A 446 15.55 -9.67 -9.61
C PRO A 446 15.66 -10.86 -10.55
N ALA A 447 16.76 -10.94 -11.32
CA ALA A 447 16.98 -11.97 -12.33
C ALA A 447 18.45 -12.02 -12.77
N ASP A 448 18.87 -13.17 -13.27
CA ASP A 448 20.15 -13.38 -13.94
C ASP A 448 20.25 -12.65 -15.29
N PHE A 449 21.47 -12.42 -15.77
CA PHE A 449 21.77 -11.69 -17.02
C PHE A 449 21.21 -10.26 -17.06
N THR A 450 21.12 -9.59 -15.90
CA THR A 450 20.68 -8.19 -15.77
C THR A 450 21.76 -7.30 -15.14
N PHE A 451 21.58 -5.97 -15.28
CA PHE A 451 22.66 -4.98 -15.12
C PHE A 451 23.16 -4.80 -13.69
N VAL A 452 22.34 -4.25 -12.79
CA VAL A 452 22.75 -3.93 -11.41
C VAL A 452 23.04 -5.20 -10.61
N CYS A 453 22.32 -6.30 -10.89
CA CYS A 453 22.50 -7.59 -10.23
C CYS A 453 23.94 -8.12 -10.37
N ALA A 454 24.52 -8.02 -11.56
CA ALA A 454 25.90 -8.43 -11.81
C ALA A 454 26.90 -7.70 -10.88
N SER A 455 26.71 -6.39 -10.72
CA SER A 455 27.58 -5.58 -9.86
C SER A 455 27.52 -5.99 -8.38
N GLU A 456 26.32 -6.33 -7.89
CA GLU A 456 26.10 -6.72 -6.49
C GLU A 456 26.69 -8.12 -6.22
N LEU A 457 26.43 -9.09 -7.09
CA LEU A 457 26.98 -10.44 -7.01
C LEU A 457 28.51 -10.42 -6.91
N VAL A 458 29.16 -9.65 -7.78
CA VAL A 458 30.61 -9.49 -7.79
C VAL A 458 31.10 -8.75 -6.54
N ALA A 459 30.37 -7.74 -6.05
CA ALA A 459 30.75 -6.99 -4.86
C ALA A 459 30.72 -7.87 -3.59
N PHE A 460 29.67 -8.68 -3.39
CA PHE A 460 29.62 -9.66 -2.30
C PHE A 460 30.75 -10.68 -2.41
N SER A 461 30.98 -11.23 -3.61
CA SER A 461 32.04 -12.22 -3.85
C SER A 461 33.46 -11.68 -3.58
N LYS A 462 33.74 -10.41 -3.93
CA LYS A 462 35.02 -9.75 -3.63
C LYS A 462 35.26 -9.59 -2.13
N LEU A 463 34.20 -9.39 -1.35
CA LEU A 463 34.26 -9.24 0.10
C LEU A 463 34.04 -10.56 0.86
N GLN A 464 34.02 -11.72 0.17
CA GLN A 464 33.75 -13.02 0.80
C GLN A 464 34.62 -13.28 2.04
N LYS A 465 35.92 -12.96 1.96
CA LYS A 465 36.85 -13.13 3.07
C LYS A 465 36.43 -12.34 4.32
N GLU A 466 35.88 -11.13 4.16
CA GLU A 466 35.40 -10.32 5.27
C GLU A 466 34.18 -10.95 5.97
N PHE A 467 33.32 -11.64 5.22
CA PHE A 467 32.20 -12.40 5.77
C PHE A 467 32.68 -13.67 6.47
N ASP A 468 33.63 -14.40 5.85
CA ASP A 468 34.22 -15.60 6.42
C ASP A 468 34.92 -15.31 7.76
N ASP A 469 35.72 -14.24 7.83
CA ASP A 469 36.41 -13.79 9.04
C ASP A 469 35.43 -13.41 10.18
N ARG A 470 34.16 -13.14 9.85
CA ARG A 470 33.07 -12.86 10.80
C ARG A 470 32.19 -14.09 11.10
N GLY A 471 32.48 -15.25 10.50
CA GLY A 471 31.68 -16.45 10.65
C GLY A 471 30.27 -16.31 10.06
N VAL A 472 30.17 -15.63 8.92
CA VAL A 472 28.93 -15.36 8.19
C VAL A 472 28.89 -16.19 6.91
N GLU A 473 27.77 -16.85 6.65
CA GLU A 473 27.49 -17.42 5.33
C GLU A 473 26.76 -16.41 4.46
N VAL A 474 27.18 -16.22 3.21
CA VAL A 474 26.50 -15.36 2.24
C VAL A 474 25.73 -16.24 1.26
N LEU A 475 24.47 -15.92 1.01
CA LEU A 475 23.60 -16.63 0.09
C LEU A 475 22.96 -15.63 -0.87
N GLY A 476 23.26 -15.75 -2.16
CA GLY A 476 22.54 -15.02 -3.21
C GLY A 476 21.30 -15.80 -3.64
N LEU A 477 20.19 -15.14 -3.92
CA LEU A 477 18.94 -15.78 -4.33
C LEU A 477 18.26 -15.01 -5.46
N SER A 478 17.78 -15.71 -6.47
CA SER A 478 16.83 -15.16 -7.44
C SER A 478 15.84 -16.24 -7.89
N ILE A 479 14.89 -15.85 -8.74
CA ILE A 479 13.84 -16.74 -9.26
C ILE A 479 14.34 -17.68 -10.37
N ASP A 480 15.59 -17.53 -10.82
CA ASP A 480 16.17 -18.34 -11.88
C ASP A 480 16.56 -19.75 -11.39
N THR A 481 16.82 -20.66 -12.34
CA THR A 481 17.27 -22.02 -12.02
C THR A 481 18.79 -22.04 -11.75
N GLU A 482 19.26 -23.07 -11.06
CA GLU A 482 20.68 -23.30 -10.79
C GLU A 482 21.51 -23.45 -12.07
N HIS A 483 20.89 -23.92 -13.15
CA HIS A 483 21.50 -24.02 -14.47
C HIS A 483 21.77 -22.64 -15.09
N VAL A 484 20.84 -21.70 -14.93
CA VAL A 484 21.01 -20.31 -15.40
C VAL A 484 22.11 -19.62 -14.60
N HIS A 485 22.14 -19.81 -13.28
CA HIS A 485 23.22 -19.31 -12.43
C HIS A 485 24.59 -19.80 -12.91
N LYS A 486 24.72 -21.11 -13.18
CA LYS A 486 25.96 -21.71 -13.69
C LYS A 486 26.34 -21.14 -15.05
N ALA A 487 25.38 -20.95 -15.95
CA ALA A 487 25.65 -20.35 -17.25
C ALA A 487 26.17 -18.91 -17.11
N TRP A 488 25.61 -18.13 -16.18
CA TRP A 488 26.03 -16.75 -15.96
C TRP A 488 27.41 -16.64 -15.30
N LYS A 489 27.71 -17.52 -14.33
CA LYS A 489 29.06 -17.66 -13.73
C LYS A 489 30.13 -18.02 -14.78
N ASN A 490 29.78 -18.86 -15.74
CA ASN A 490 30.69 -19.26 -16.83
C ASN A 490 30.79 -18.24 -17.96
N THR A 491 29.98 -17.18 -17.93
CA THR A 491 30.08 -16.08 -18.90
C THR A 491 31.16 -15.09 -18.42
N PRO A 492 32.13 -14.72 -19.27
CA PRO A 492 33.13 -13.70 -18.94
C PRO A 492 32.51 -12.33 -18.62
N GLN A 493 33.11 -11.58 -17.69
CA GLN A 493 32.59 -10.28 -17.26
C GLN A 493 32.57 -9.22 -18.37
N ASP A 494 33.57 -9.25 -19.26
CA ASP A 494 33.63 -8.40 -20.47
C ASP A 494 32.55 -8.74 -21.51
N LYS A 495 31.81 -9.83 -21.32
CA LYS A 495 30.67 -10.27 -22.14
C LYS A 495 29.34 -10.21 -21.39
N GLY A 496 29.25 -9.46 -20.29
CA GLY A 496 28.03 -9.31 -19.49
C GLY A 496 27.77 -10.46 -18.52
N GLY A 497 28.76 -11.31 -18.27
CA GLY A 497 28.73 -12.34 -17.23
C GLY A 497 29.14 -11.82 -15.85
N ILE A 498 29.10 -12.71 -14.86
CA ILE A 498 29.54 -12.40 -13.49
C ILE A 498 30.88 -13.05 -13.12
N GLY A 499 31.34 -14.03 -13.92
CA GLY A 499 32.52 -14.82 -13.59
C GLY A 499 32.32 -15.70 -12.35
N PRO A 500 33.41 -16.27 -11.81
CA PRO A 500 33.33 -17.09 -10.59
C PRO A 500 32.81 -16.29 -9.40
N ILE A 501 31.82 -16.85 -8.69
CA ILE A 501 31.24 -16.29 -7.47
C ILE A 501 31.62 -17.17 -6.28
N SER A 502 32.04 -16.54 -5.19
CA SER A 502 32.65 -17.19 -4.02
C SER A 502 31.66 -17.84 -3.05
N HIS A 503 30.35 -17.66 -3.28
CA HIS A 503 29.29 -18.13 -2.40
C HIS A 503 28.12 -18.77 -3.20
N PRO A 504 27.24 -19.54 -2.55
CA PRO A 504 26.12 -20.20 -3.24
C PRO A 504 25.11 -19.21 -3.85
N LEU A 505 24.60 -19.56 -5.03
CA LEU A 505 23.46 -18.91 -5.68
C LEU A 505 22.25 -19.86 -5.66
N LEU A 506 21.23 -19.48 -4.90
CA LEU A 506 20.01 -20.24 -4.64
C LEU A 506 18.96 -20.00 -5.73
N ALA A 507 18.37 -21.09 -6.21
CA ALA A 507 17.34 -21.09 -7.24
C ALA A 507 15.93 -21.17 -6.63
N ASP A 508 15.24 -20.02 -6.52
CA ASP A 508 13.88 -19.91 -6.00
C ASP A 508 12.84 -19.99 -7.13
N VAL A 509 12.88 -21.06 -7.91
CA VAL A 509 12.06 -21.26 -9.12
C VAL A 509 10.56 -21.19 -8.82
N LYS A 510 10.16 -21.64 -7.62
CA LYS A 510 8.76 -21.59 -7.17
C LYS A 510 8.36 -20.25 -6.57
N LYS A 511 9.32 -19.35 -6.31
CA LYS A 511 9.11 -18.00 -5.75
C LYS A 511 8.60 -18.00 -4.30
N GLU A 512 8.53 -19.17 -3.67
CA GLU A 512 8.02 -19.38 -2.31
C GLU A 512 8.91 -18.68 -1.27
N VAL A 513 10.24 -18.65 -1.49
CA VAL A 513 11.16 -17.99 -0.56
C VAL A 513 11.08 -16.48 -0.74
N SER A 514 11.07 -15.98 -1.97
CA SER A 514 10.94 -14.55 -2.25
C SER A 514 9.63 -13.99 -1.69
N ASP A 515 8.54 -14.76 -1.78
CA ASP A 515 7.24 -14.43 -1.20
C ASP A 515 7.26 -14.47 0.33
N ALA A 516 7.75 -15.55 0.94
CA ALA A 516 7.84 -15.69 2.40
C ALA A 516 8.73 -14.61 3.05
N TYR A 517 9.71 -14.09 2.30
CA TYR A 517 10.56 -12.98 2.74
C TYR A 517 9.95 -11.59 2.42
N GLY A 518 8.79 -11.54 1.76
CA GLY A 518 8.06 -10.33 1.42
C GLY A 518 8.81 -9.45 0.42
N CYS A 519 9.50 -10.07 -0.53
CA CYS A 519 10.26 -9.37 -1.57
C CYS A 519 9.86 -9.78 -2.99
N LEU A 520 8.87 -10.64 -3.17
CA LEU A 520 8.30 -10.94 -4.48
C LEU A 520 7.41 -9.79 -4.96
N LEU A 521 7.58 -9.39 -6.21
CA LEU A 521 6.73 -8.42 -6.91
C LEU A 521 5.67 -9.15 -7.75
N ASP A 522 4.58 -8.45 -8.07
CA ASP A 522 3.47 -8.99 -8.90
C ASP A 522 3.92 -9.43 -10.30
N ASN A 523 4.98 -8.81 -10.84
CA ASN A 523 5.58 -9.21 -12.10
C ASN A 523 6.41 -10.51 -12.00
N GLY A 524 6.47 -11.10 -10.80
CA GLY A 524 7.12 -12.37 -10.53
C GLY A 524 8.64 -12.28 -10.32
N LEU A 525 9.22 -11.09 -10.18
CA LEU A 525 10.63 -10.86 -9.84
C LEU A 525 10.80 -10.54 -8.36
N ALA A 526 12.00 -10.76 -7.81
CA ALA A 526 12.32 -10.33 -6.45
C ALA A 526 12.86 -8.88 -6.41
N LEU A 527 12.49 -8.12 -5.39
CA LEU A 527 13.15 -6.87 -5.00
C LEU A 527 14.62 -7.13 -4.63
N ARG A 528 15.41 -6.05 -4.55
CA ARG A 528 16.78 -6.10 -4.04
C ARG A 528 16.77 -6.07 -2.52
N ALA A 529 16.53 -7.23 -1.89
CA ALA A 529 16.44 -7.34 -0.44
C ALA A 529 17.68 -7.98 0.19
N VAL A 530 18.07 -7.56 1.39
CA VAL A 530 19.10 -8.21 2.22
C VAL A 530 18.49 -8.49 3.59
N TYR A 531 18.73 -9.68 4.09
CA TYR A 531 18.35 -10.12 5.43
C TYR A 531 19.60 -10.60 6.17
N ILE A 532 19.85 -10.02 7.34
CA ILE A 532 20.92 -10.43 8.24
C ILE A 532 20.28 -11.29 9.33
N ILE A 533 20.62 -12.57 9.34
CA ILE A 533 20.06 -13.60 10.21
C ILE A 533 21.14 -14.03 11.20
N ASP A 534 20.79 -14.02 12.49
CA ASP A 534 21.71 -14.44 13.53
C ASP A 534 21.85 -15.96 13.67
N LYS A 535 22.69 -16.39 14.60
CA LYS A 535 22.93 -17.81 14.88
C LYS A 535 21.71 -18.53 15.46
N ASP A 536 20.78 -17.81 16.07
CA ASP A 536 19.52 -18.37 16.56
C ASP A 536 18.47 -18.49 15.43
N GLY A 537 18.81 -18.03 14.23
CA GLY A 537 17.93 -18.04 13.06
C GLY A 537 16.92 -16.90 13.09
N VAL A 538 17.19 -15.82 13.80
CA VAL A 538 16.34 -14.62 13.92
C VAL A 538 16.86 -13.54 12.98
N VAL A 539 15.97 -12.90 12.23
CA VAL A 539 16.33 -11.75 11.38
C VAL A 539 16.60 -10.55 12.27
N ARG A 540 17.78 -9.93 12.13
CA ARG A 540 18.22 -8.77 12.91
C ARG A 540 18.22 -7.47 12.11
N SER A 541 18.25 -7.57 10.80
CA SER A 541 18.14 -6.43 9.90
C SER A 541 17.57 -6.87 8.56
N GLU A 542 16.72 -6.03 7.98
CA GLU A 542 16.25 -6.16 6.60
C GLU A 542 16.46 -4.82 5.88
N MET A 543 16.83 -4.87 4.61
CA MET A 543 16.98 -3.71 3.73
C MET A 543 16.39 -4.06 2.36
N LYS A 544 15.44 -3.27 1.85
CA LYS A 544 14.77 -3.51 0.55
C LYS A 544 14.94 -2.28 -0.33
N ASN A 545 15.60 -2.47 -1.47
CA ASN A 545 15.77 -1.45 -2.49
C ASN A 545 14.88 -1.76 -3.70
N ASP A 546 14.37 -0.71 -4.34
CA ASP A 546 13.75 -0.82 -5.65
C ASP A 546 14.77 -1.28 -6.72
N LEU A 547 14.27 -1.79 -7.85
CA LEU A 547 15.04 -2.42 -8.92
C LEU A 547 16.21 -1.59 -9.48
N PRO A 548 16.15 -0.25 -9.61
CA PRO A 548 17.28 0.52 -10.14
C PRO A 548 18.36 0.84 -9.09
N LEU A 549 18.12 0.57 -7.80
CA LEU A 549 18.97 1.04 -6.70
C LEU A 549 19.87 -0.08 -6.14
N GLY A 550 21.12 -0.12 -6.58
CA GLY A 550 22.11 -1.07 -6.04
C GLY A 550 22.41 -0.86 -4.56
N ARG A 551 22.72 -1.95 -3.85
CA ARG A 551 23.03 -1.96 -2.40
C ARG A 551 24.50 -1.67 -2.12
N ASN A 552 24.75 -1.16 -0.91
CA ASN A 552 26.10 -1.01 -0.38
C ASN A 552 26.47 -2.22 0.50
N VAL A 553 27.37 -3.07 0.02
CA VAL A 553 27.83 -4.27 0.75
C VAL A 553 28.60 -3.91 2.03
N GLU A 554 29.27 -2.76 2.07
CA GLU A 554 29.96 -2.32 3.29
C GLU A 554 28.98 -1.97 4.42
N GLU A 555 27.76 -1.54 4.09
CA GLU A 555 26.73 -1.30 5.09
C GLU A 555 26.24 -2.62 5.72
N VAL A 556 26.16 -3.69 4.92
CA VAL A 556 25.86 -5.03 5.42
C VAL A 556 26.94 -5.49 6.42
N LEU A 557 28.22 -5.30 6.09
CA LEU A 557 29.33 -5.59 7.00
C LEU A 557 29.28 -4.73 8.26
N ARG A 558 28.93 -3.44 8.15
CA ARG A 558 28.80 -2.52 9.29
C ARG A 558 27.70 -2.98 10.26
N ILE A 559 26.54 -3.38 9.74
CA ILE A 559 25.44 -3.90 10.56
C ILE A 559 25.81 -5.22 11.23
N LEU A 560 26.50 -6.14 10.52
CA LEU A 560 27.04 -7.37 11.09
C LEU A 560 28.01 -7.08 12.25
N ASP A 561 28.95 -6.15 12.06
CA ASP A 561 29.89 -5.74 13.11
C ASP A 561 29.16 -5.17 14.33
N ALA A 562 28.09 -4.39 14.11
CA ALA A 562 27.28 -3.81 15.18
C ALA A 562 26.49 -4.87 15.96
N LEU A 563 25.89 -5.82 15.25
CA LEU A 563 25.16 -6.94 15.83
C LEU A 563 26.08 -7.80 16.70
N GLN A 564 27.21 -8.25 16.15
CA GLN A 564 28.15 -9.10 16.86
C GLN A 564 28.77 -8.39 18.07
N PHE A 565 29.05 -7.09 17.96
CA PHE A 565 29.50 -6.29 19.10
C PHE A 565 28.45 -6.24 20.22
N HIS A 566 27.18 -5.96 19.87
CA HIS A 566 26.09 -5.91 20.84
C HIS A 566 25.93 -7.26 21.55
N GLU A 567 25.80 -8.36 20.80
CA GLU A 567 25.64 -9.71 21.36
C GLU A 567 26.79 -10.10 22.29
N LYS A 568 28.04 -9.77 21.90
CA LYS A 568 29.21 -9.98 22.74
C LYS A 568 29.12 -9.17 24.03
N SER A 569 28.76 -7.89 23.95
CA SER A 569 28.65 -7.02 25.13
C SER A 569 27.59 -7.52 26.14
N VAL A 570 26.48 -8.06 25.64
CA VAL A 570 25.44 -8.67 26.46
C VAL A 570 25.97 -9.93 27.15
N LYS A 571 26.68 -10.79 26.41
CA LYS A 571 27.31 -11.99 26.95
C LYS A 571 28.38 -11.69 28.00
N ASP A 572 29.13 -10.59 27.83
CA ASP A 572 30.15 -10.12 28.75
C ASP A 572 29.55 -9.44 30.01
N GLY A 573 28.21 -9.34 30.12
CA GLY A 573 27.52 -8.78 31.28
C GLY A 573 27.49 -7.24 31.33
N ASN A 574 27.91 -6.57 30.26
CA ASN A 574 27.84 -5.11 30.12
C ASN A 574 27.19 -4.74 28.78
N PRO A 575 25.85 -4.80 28.69
CA PRO A 575 25.13 -4.53 27.44
C PRO A 575 25.45 -3.13 26.90
N MET A 576 25.94 -3.08 25.67
CA MET A 576 26.23 -1.85 24.93
C MET A 576 25.40 -1.79 23.67
N VAL A 577 24.96 -0.61 23.28
CA VAL A 577 24.25 -0.34 22.02
C VAL A 577 25.11 0.51 21.08
N CYS A 578 24.92 0.28 19.78
CA CYS A 578 25.66 0.94 18.72
C CYS A 578 24.90 2.21 18.26
N PRO A 579 25.46 3.43 18.42
CA PRO A 579 24.81 4.66 17.98
C PRO A 579 24.74 4.78 16.45
N ALA A 580 24.03 5.79 15.95
CA ALA A 580 24.00 6.12 14.52
C ALA A 580 25.43 6.30 13.96
N MET A 581 25.64 5.81 12.74
CA MET A 581 26.94 5.81 12.04
C MET A 581 28.05 5.01 12.74
N TRP A 582 27.73 4.16 13.72
CA TRP A 582 28.73 3.35 14.41
C TRP A 582 29.45 2.41 13.44
N LYS A 583 30.77 2.34 13.59
CA LYS A 583 31.66 1.40 12.91
C LYS A 583 32.50 0.68 13.96
N LYS A 584 32.99 -0.52 13.62
CA LYS A 584 33.86 -1.32 14.49
C LYS A 584 35.01 -0.47 15.05
N GLY A 585 35.15 -0.46 16.38
CA GLY A 585 36.14 0.34 17.11
C GLY A 585 35.67 1.72 17.56
N ALA A 586 34.52 2.22 17.08
CA ALA A 586 33.95 3.48 17.55
C ALA A 586 33.31 3.35 18.95
N LYS A 587 33.17 4.48 19.65
CA LYS A 587 32.56 4.56 20.98
C LYS A 587 31.10 4.07 20.90
N ALA A 588 30.76 3.09 21.73
CA ALA A 588 29.39 2.60 21.94
C ALA A 588 28.76 3.28 23.16
N MET A 589 27.50 2.97 23.44
CA MET A 589 26.71 3.60 24.50
C MET A 589 26.07 2.55 25.41
N LYS A 590 26.02 2.79 26.72
CA LYS A 590 25.18 1.98 27.62
C LYS A 590 23.71 2.36 27.41
N PRO A 591 22.77 1.40 27.35
CA PRO A 591 21.35 1.69 27.13
C PRO A 591 20.66 2.22 28.41
N THR A 592 21.20 3.28 29.00
CA THR A 592 20.62 4.01 30.15
C THR A 592 20.73 5.51 29.91
N THR A 593 19.92 6.29 30.62
CA THR A 593 19.95 7.76 30.53
C THR A 593 21.33 8.33 30.87
N GLU A 594 22.01 7.78 31.87
CA GLU A 594 23.37 8.17 32.25
C GLU A 594 24.38 7.79 31.17
N GLY A 595 24.19 6.61 30.55
CA GLY A 595 25.02 6.15 29.43
C GLY A 595 24.93 7.07 28.21
N VAL A 596 23.76 7.62 27.93
CA VAL A 596 23.55 8.66 26.91
C VAL A 596 24.33 9.93 27.28
N ALA A 597 24.20 10.41 28.52
CA ALA A 597 24.92 11.60 28.98
C ALA A 597 26.44 11.44 28.92
N GLU A 598 26.97 10.27 29.31
CA GLU A 598 28.39 9.94 29.24
C GLU A 598 28.89 9.84 27.78
N TYR A 599 28.07 9.31 26.88
CA TYR A 599 28.40 9.23 25.47
C TYR A 599 28.62 10.63 24.88
N PHE A 600 27.68 11.56 25.13
CA PHE A 600 27.71 12.93 24.59
C PHE A 600 28.70 13.86 25.29
N LYS A 601 29.09 13.64 26.56
CA LYS A 601 30.15 14.43 27.22
C LYS A 601 31.51 14.34 26.53
N GLY A 602 31.74 13.30 25.73
CA GLY A 602 32.99 13.07 25.01
C GLY A 602 32.92 13.35 23.50
N LYS A 603 31.84 13.99 23.03
CA LYS A 603 31.73 14.59 21.70
C LYS A 603 31.77 16.10 21.86
#